data_AF-A0A6N0ZGG9-F1
#
_entry.id   AF-A0A6N0ZGG9-F1
#
_cell.length_a   1.000
_cell.length_b   1.000
_cell.length_c   1.000
_cell.angle_alpha   90.00
_cell.angle_beta   90.00
_cell.angle_gamma   90.00
#
_symmetry.space_group_name_H-M   'P 1'
#
loop_
_entity.id
_entity.type
_entity.pdbx_description
1 polymer ?
#
loop_
_entity_poly.entity_id
_entity_poly.type
_entity_poly.pdbx_seq_one_letter_code
_entity_poly.pdbx_strand_id
1 'polypeptide(L)'
;MPPLPVSIEIRGETLDLTPLRVGELPAFVRAIRPFAEQLTTAIDWLGICADHGESLLEAVALASRRPRLWVDGLALDEAIRLAEALLEVNADFFVRRVSPEIDRVARRLAARTHAIVGAMPSSASSPPATATPRS
;
A
#
# COMPACT_ATOMS: atom_id res chain seq x y z
N MET A 1 8.94 -5.97 -15.13
CA MET A 1 7.86 -6.95 -15.32
C MET A 1 6.66 -6.62 -14.42
N PRO A 2 5.42 -6.89 -14.84
CA PRO A 2 4.28 -6.92 -13.89
C PRO A 2 4.53 -7.98 -12.80
N PRO A 3 3.90 -7.86 -11.61
CA PRO A 3 4.00 -8.90 -10.59
C PRO A 3 3.51 -10.24 -11.17
N LEU A 4 4.22 -11.33 -10.87
CA LEU A 4 3.81 -12.66 -11.31
C LEU A 4 2.52 -13.02 -10.56
N PRO A 5 1.46 -13.40 -11.29
CA PRO A 5 0.24 -13.86 -10.65
C PRO A 5 0.52 -15.13 -9.85
N VAL A 6 -0.11 -15.24 -8.68
CA VAL A 6 -0.19 -16.50 -7.93
C VAL A 6 -1.45 -17.20 -8.41
N SER A 7 -1.29 -18.31 -9.13
CA SER A 7 -2.41 -19.12 -9.62
C SER A 7 -2.76 -20.19 -8.59
N ILE A 8 -4.02 -20.21 -8.15
CA ILE A 8 -4.55 -21.24 -7.24
C ILE A 8 -5.81 -21.86 -7.82
N GLU A 9 -6.11 -23.11 -7.44
CA GLU A 9 -7.36 -23.77 -7.81
C GLU A 9 -8.33 -23.75 -6.63
N ILE A 10 -9.53 -23.19 -6.84
CA ILE A 10 -10.61 -23.13 -5.85
C ILE A 10 -11.90 -23.57 -6.55
N ARG A 11 -12.62 -24.55 -6.00
CA ARG A 11 -13.85 -25.10 -6.60
C ARG A 11 -13.70 -25.57 -8.07
N GLY A 12 -12.51 -26.04 -8.45
CA GLY A 12 -12.20 -26.44 -9.83
C GLY A 12 -12.04 -25.28 -10.81
N GLU A 13 -12.02 -24.03 -10.33
CA GLU A 13 -11.67 -22.84 -11.11
C GLU A 13 -10.25 -22.39 -10.77
N THR A 14 -9.45 -22.09 -11.80
CA THR A 14 -8.14 -21.45 -11.62
C THR A 14 -8.32 -19.95 -11.41
N LEU A 15 -7.83 -19.44 -10.28
CA LEU A 15 -7.81 -18.03 -9.92
C LEU A 15 -6.38 -17.49 -10.05
N ASP A 16 -6.21 -16.50 -10.94
CA ASP A 16 -4.97 -15.73 -11.03
C ASP A 16 -5.03 -14.52 -10.09
N LEU A 17 -4.39 -14.65 -8.92
CA LEU A 17 -4.33 -13.58 -7.95
C LEU A 17 -3.21 -12.61 -8.32
N THR A 18 -3.53 -11.32 -8.29
CA THR A 18 -2.58 -10.24 -8.54
C THR A 18 -2.66 -9.21 -7.42
N PRO A 19 -1.57 -8.48 -7.13
CA PRO A 19 -1.56 -7.48 -6.07
C PRO A 19 -2.67 -6.43 -6.24
N LEU A 20 -3.08 -5.84 -5.13
CA LEU A 20 -4.06 -4.74 -5.13
C LEU A 20 -3.58 -3.56 -6.00
N ARG A 21 -4.49 -3.05 -6.83
CA ARG A 21 -4.29 -1.85 -7.64
C ARG A 21 -4.61 -0.61 -6.83
N VAL A 22 -4.01 0.52 -7.19
CA VAL A 22 -4.25 1.81 -6.52
C VAL A 22 -5.75 2.19 -6.52
N GLY A 23 -6.48 1.88 -7.59
CA GLY A 23 -7.93 2.12 -7.66
C GLY A 23 -8.78 1.24 -6.72
N GLU A 24 -8.23 0.11 -6.26
CA GLU A 24 -8.90 -0.86 -5.38
C GLU A 24 -8.63 -0.53 -3.90
N LEU A 25 -7.53 0.17 -3.60
CA LEU A 25 -7.12 0.52 -2.23
C LEU A 25 -8.22 1.25 -1.43
N PRO A 26 -8.96 2.25 -1.95
CA PRO A 26 -9.97 2.94 -1.16
C PRO A 26 -11.08 2.02 -0.67
N ALA A 27 -11.51 1.07 -1.51
CA ALA A 27 -12.54 0.10 -1.14
C ALA A 27 -11.98 -0.92 -0.14
N PHE A 28 -10.79 -1.45 -0.42
CA PHE A 28 -10.14 -2.43 0.45
C PHE A 28 -9.86 -1.86 1.85
N VAL A 29 -9.31 -0.64 1.95
CA VAL A 29 -9.06 0.03 3.24
C VAL A 29 -10.35 0.26 4.02
N ARG A 30 -11.46 0.60 3.36
CA ARG A 30 -12.76 0.71 4.03
C ARG A 30 -13.23 -0.64 4.57
N ALA A 31 -13.03 -1.72 3.82
CA ALA A 31 -13.43 -3.06 4.24
C ALA A 31 -12.62 -3.55 5.45
N ILE A 32 -11.31 -3.31 5.51
CA ILE A 32 -10.48 -3.74 6.65
C ILE A 32 -10.55 -2.82 7.86
N ARG A 33 -11.03 -1.58 7.71
CA ARG A 33 -11.05 -0.56 8.78
C ARG A 33 -11.61 -1.06 10.11
N PRO A 34 -12.72 -1.83 10.19
CA PRO A 34 -13.29 -2.25 11.45
C PRO A 34 -12.35 -3.11 12.31
N PHE A 35 -11.45 -3.85 11.67
CA PHE A 35 -10.52 -4.78 12.32
C PHE A 35 -9.05 -4.48 12.01
N ALA A 36 -8.75 -3.29 11.46
CA ALA A 36 -7.40 -2.96 11.02
C ALA A 36 -6.38 -3.00 12.17
N GLU A 37 -6.81 -2.63 13.38
CA GLU A 37 -5.98 -2.69 14.59
C GLU A 37 -5.68 -4.13 15.06
N GLN A 38 -6.48 -5.11 14.63
CA GLN A 38 -6.27 -6.54 14.95
C GLN A 38 -5.32 -7.22 13.97
N LEU A 39 -4.98 -6.59 12.84
CA LEU A 39 -4.02 -7.08 11.84
C LEU A 39 -2.57 -6.83 12.28
N THR A 40 -2.21 -7.32 13.47
CA THR A 40 -0.86 -7.23 14.04
C THR A 40 -0.08 -8.54 13.88
N THR A 41 1.07 -8.68 14.53
CA THR A 41 1.95 -9.86 14.40
C THR A 41 1.29 -11.15 14.90
N ALA A 42 0.30 -11.06 15.80
CA ALA A 42 -0.52 -12.19 16.23
C ALA A 42 -2.00 -11.89 15.93
N ILE A 43 -2.48 -12.41 14.80
CA ILE A 43 -3.86 -12.18 14.34
C ILE A 43 -4.79 -13.15 15.07
N ASP A 44 -5.75 -12.63 15.84
CA ASP A 44 -6.87 -13.41 16.38
C ASP A 44 -7.94 -13.58 15.29
N TRP A 45 -7.75 -14.61 14.46
CA TRP A 45 -8.67 -14.92 13.38
C TRP A 45 -10.09 -15.23 13.87
N LEU A 46 -10.23 -15.89 15.02
CA LEU A 46 -11.54 -16.25 15.54
C LEU A 46 -12.28 -15.00 16.05
N GLY A 47 -11.58 -14.10 16.74
CA GLY A 47 -12.13 -12.81 17.15
C GLY A 47 -12.57 -11.94 15.97
N ILE A 48 -11.72 -11.82 14.93
CA ILE A 48 -12.09 -11.07 13.72
C ILE A 48 -13.30 -11.71 13.02
N CYS A 49 -13.36 -13.04 12.91
CA CYS A 49 -14.51 -13.72 12.33
C CYS A 49 -15.79 -13.51 13.15
N ALA A 50 -15.69 -13.54 14.48
CA ALA A 50 -16.82 -13.36 15.38
C ALA A 50 -17.39 -11.93 15.34
N ASP A 51 -16.52 -10.92 15.37
CA ASP A 51 -16.92 -9.52 15.54
C ASP A 51 -17.04 -8.76 14.21
N HIS A 52 -16.28 -9.20 13.19
CA HIS A 52 -16.08 -8.49 11.94
C HIS A 52 -16.14 -9.39 10.69
N GLY A 53 -16.74 -10.59 10.79
CA GLY A 53 -16.79 -11.58 9.72
C GLY A 53 -17.27 -11.03 8.37
N GLU A 54 -18.31 -10.20 8.34
CA GLU A 54 -18.80 -9.61 7.10
C GLU A 54 -17.79 -8.68 6.43
N SER A 55 -17.07 -7.90 7.25
CA SER A 55 -16.03 -6.99 6.75
C SER A 55 -14.80 -7.76 6.27
N LEU A 56 -14.45 -8.85 6.97
CA LEU A 56 -13.39 -9.77 6.54
C LEU A 56 -13.71 -10.39 5.18
N LEU A 57 -14.92 -10.91 5.01
CA LEU A 57 -15.32 -11.57 3.79
C LEU A 57 -15.47 -10.58 2.61
N GLU A 58 -15.91 -9.34 2.86
CA GLU A 58 -15.88 -8.26 1.87
C GLU A 58 -14.44 -7.92 1.45
N ALA A 59 -13.51 -7.85 2.40
CA ALA A 59 -12.09 -7.62 2.09
C ALA A 59 -11.50 -8.73 1.22
N VAL A 60 -11.86 -10.00 1.50
CA VAL A 60 -11.46 -11.15 0.67
C VAL A 60 -12.08 -11.07 -0.72
N ALA A 61 -13.35 -10.70 -0.85
CA ALA A 61 -14.03 -10.52 -2.14
C ALA A 61 -13.33 -9.44 -2.98
N LEU A 62 -13.01 -8.29 -2.39
CA LEU A 62 -12.29 -7.20 -3.05
C LEU A 62 -10.89 -7.62 -3.49
N ALA A 63 -10.14 -8.30 -2.62
CA ALA A 63 -8.76 -8.70 -2.91
C ALA A 63 -8.67 -9.83 -3.96
N SER A 64 -9.60 -10.79 -3.91
CA SER A 64 -9.73 -11.86 -4.91
C SER A 64 -10.42 -11.43 -6.20
N ARG A 65 -11.06 -10.26 -6.20
CA ARG A 65 -11.91 -9.74 -7.29
C ARG A 65 -13.04 -10.72 -7.66
N ARG A 66 -13.60 -11.37 -6.64
CA ARG A 66 -14.74 -12.28 -6.77
C ARG A 66 -16.00 -11.68 -6.15
N PRO A 67 -17.19 -12.05 -6.65
CA PRO A 67 -18.44 -11.61 -6.02
C PRO A 67 -18.52 -12.06 -4.56
N ARG A 68 -19.12 -11.25 -3.69
CA ARG A 68 -19.32 -11.58 -2.26
C ARG A 68 -19.98 -12.95 -2.06
N LEU A 69 -21.03 -13.23 -2.82
CA LEU A 69 -21.74 -14.53 -2.79
C LEU A 69 -20.89 -15.73 -3.22
N TRP A 70 -19.87 -15.51 -4.06
CA TRP A 70 -18.93 -16.58 -4.43
C TRP A 70 -18.04 -16.94 -3.23
N VAL A 71 -17.60 -15.93 -2.46
CA VAL A 71 -16.81 -16.10 -1.24
C VAL A 71 -17.63 -16.74 -0.13
N ASP A 72 -18.91 -16.38 0.01
CA ASP A 72 -19.83 -16.99 1.00
C ASP A 72 -19.99 -18.51 0.83
N GLY A 73 -19.89 -18.98 -0.41
CA GLY A 73 -20.05 -20.39 -0.75
C GLY A 73 -18.78 -21.22 -0.62
N LEU A 74 -17.67 -20.66 -0.14
CA LEU A 74 -16.42 -21.40 0.02
C LEU A 74 -16.49 -22.36 1.21
N ALA A 75 -15.93 -23.56 1.02
CA ALA A 75 -15.57 -24.39 2.16
C ALA A 75 -14.48 -23.70 2.99
N LEU A 76 -14.39 -24.02 4.28
CA LEU A 76 -13.44 -23.37 5.18
C LEU A 76 -11.97 -23.58 4.74
N ASP A 77 -11.63 -24.78 4.25
CA ASP A 77 -10.29 -25.09 3.75
C ASP A 77 -9.96 -24.30 2.46
N GLU A 78 -10.94 -24.12 1.58
CA GLU A 78 -10.82 -23.27 0.39
C GLU A 78 -10.62 -21.80 0.76
N ALA A 79 -11.37 -21.30 1.74
CA ALA A 79 -11.25 -19.94 2.25
C ALA A 79 -9.85 -19.69 2.85
N ILE A 80 -9.31 -20.67 3.60
CA ILE A 80 -7.94 -20.60 4.14
C ILE A 80 -6.91 -20.54 3.02
N ARG A 81 -7.00 -21.43 2.01
CA ARG A 81 -6.08 -21.42 0.85
C ARG A 81 -6.14 -20.09 0.09
N LEU A 82 -7.33 -19.54 -0.11
CA LEU A 82 -7.51 -18.26 -0.77
C LEU A 82 -6.88 -17.12 0.05
N ALA A 83 -7.11 -17.09 1.36
CA ALA A 83 -6.55 -16.07 2.24
C ALA A 83 -5.02 -16.11 2.26
N GLU A 84 -4.42 -17.29 2.32
CA GLU A 84 -2.97 -17.49 2.24
C GLU A 84 -2.39 -16.90 0.96
N ALA A 85 -2.95 -17.25 -0.20
CA ALA A 85 -2.46 -16.78 -1.49
C ALA A 85 -2.67 -15.27 -1.69
N LEU A 86 -3.76 -14.71 -1.15
CA LEU A 86 -4.00 -13.26 -1.14
C LEU A 86 -2.97 -12.52 -0.28
N LEU A 87 -2.60 -13.07 0.88
CA LEU A 87 -1.55 -12.50 1.73
C LEU A 87 -0.20 -12.59 1.04
N GLU A 88 0.15 -13.73 0.44
CA GLU A 88 1.42 -13.92 -0.27
C GLU A 88 1.59 -12.88 -1.39
N VAL A 89 0.60 -12.78 -2.29
CA VAL A 89 0.72 -11.89 -3.46
C VAL A 89 0.80 -10.41 -3.05
N ASN A 90 0.09 -10.02 -1.98
CA ASN A 90 0.09 -8.64 -1.51
C ASN A 90 1.32 -8.31 -0.66
N ALA A 91 1.75 -9.20 0.25
CA ALA A 91 2.94 -9.01 1.07
C ALA A 91 4.21 -8.95 0.20
N ASP A 92 4.35 -9.88 -0.75
CA ASP A 92 5.52 -9.93 -1.63
C ASP A 92 5.60 -8.66 -2.52
N PHE A 93 4.46 -8.17 -2.99
CA PHE A 93 4.38 -6.90 -3.72
C PHE A 93 4.80 -5.69 -2.88
N PHE A 94 4.32 -5.58 -1.64
CA PHE A 94 4.69 -4.48 -0.75
C PHE A 94 6.19 -4.48 -0.44
N VAL A 95 6.74 -5.64 -0.07
CA VAL A 95 8.15 -5.79 0.32
C VAL A 95 9.09 -5.65 -0.87
N ARG A 96 8.84 -6.35 -1.98
CA ARG A 96 9.79 -6.42 -3.10
C ARG A 96 9.68 -5.26 -4.07
N ARG A 97 8.55 -4.53 -4.09
CA ARG A 97 8.28 -3.54 -5.14
C ARG A 97 7.84 -2.18 -4.64
N VAL A 98 6.86 -2.09 -3.74
CA VAL A 98 6.34 -0.79 -3.30
C VAL A 98 7.32 -0.07 -2.37
N SER A 99 7.78 -0.72 -1.30
CA SER A 99 8.71 -0.10 -0.34
C SER A 99 9.98 0.43 -1.01
N PRO A 100 10.68 -0.33 -1.88
CA PRO A 100 11.88 0.16 -2.54
C PRO A 100 11.65 1.37 -3.45
N GLU A 101 10.51 1.44 -4.13
CA GLU A 101 10.17 2.58 -5.00
C GLU A 101 9.76 3.82 -4.20
N ILE A 102 9.03 3.66 -3.10
CA ILE A 102 8.74 4.77 -2.17
C ILE A 102 10.06 5.33 -1.63
N ASP A 103 10.97 4.48 -1.14
CA ASP A 103 12.27 4.90 -0.63
C ASP A 103 13.11 5.61 -1.71
N ARG A 104 13.06 5.11 -2.95
CA ARG A 104 13.73 5.74 -4.09
C ARG A 104 13.18 7.12 -4.38
N VAL A 105 11.85 7.30 -4.36
CA VAL A 105 11.21 8.60 -4.57
C VAL A 105 11.56 9.55 -3.42
N ALA A 106 11.50 9.08 -2.16
CA ALA A 106 11.86 9.87 -0.99
C ALA A 106 13.31 10.37 -1.06
N ARG A 107 14.26 9.49 -1.38
CA ARG A 107 15.68 9.87 -1.58
C ARG A 107 15.86 10.90 -2.70
N ARG A 108 15.18 10.73 -3.84
CA ARG A 108 15.22 11.69 -4.96
C ARG A 108 14.65 13.06 -4.60
N LEU A 109 13.61 13.10 -3.77
CA LEU A 109 13.05 14.35 -3.29
C LEU A 109 14.00 15.05 -2.31
N ALA A 110 14.53 14.31 -1.33
CA ALA A 110 15.49 14.83 -0.36
C ALA A 110 16.76 15.40 -1.04
N ALA A 111 17.30 14.72 -2.05
CA ALA A 111 18.46 15.19 -2.81
C ALA A 111 18.17 16.51 -3.57
N ARG A 112 16.97 16.65 -4.15
CA ARG A 112 16.55 17.91 -4.81
C ARG A 112 16.42 19.05 -3.81
N THR A 113 15.84 18.80 -2.63
CA THR A 113 15.75 19.80 -1.58
C THR A 113 17.13 20.21 -1.07
N HIS A 114 18.05 19.27 -0.88
CA HIS A 114 19.45 19.57 -0.52
C HIS A 114 20.18 20.41 -1.57
N ALA A 115 19.99 20.12 -2.86
CA ALA A 115 20.58 20.88 -3.95
C ALA A 115 20.06 22.33 -4.02
N ILE A 116 18.78 22.56 -3.71
CA ILE A 116 18.18 23.90 -3.65
C ILE A 116 18.72 24.70 -2.45
N VAL A 117 18.86 24.06 -1.28
CA VAL A 117 19.40 24.71 -0.07
C VAL A 117 20.91 24.99 -0.20
N GLY A 118 21.68 24.08 -0.81
CA GLY A 118 23.12 24.25 -1.04
C GLY A 118 23.48 25.25 -2.13
N ALA A 119 22.54 25.65 -2.99
CA ALA A 119 22.75 26.59 -4.08
C ALA A 119 22.50 28.06 -3.73
N MET A 120 22.17 28.40 -2.47
CA MET A 120 22.00 29.81 -2.08
C MET A 120 23.37 30.53 -2.11
N PRO A 121 23.62 31.46 -3.05
CA PRO A 121 24.88 32.21 -3.05
C PRO A 121 24.77 33.31 -2.00
N SER A 122 25.73 33.36 -1.08
CA SER A 122 25.93 34.54 -0.24
C SER A 122 26.36 35.71 -1.14
N SER A 123 25.41 36.57 -1.53
CA SER A 123 25.73 37.84 -2.18
C SER A 123 26.52 38.70 -1.20
N ALA A 124 27.84 38.72 -1.37
CA ALA A 124 28.72 39.70 -0.76
C ALA A 124 28.60 41.04 -1.48
N SER A 125 28.74 42.11 -0.68
CA SER A 125 29.11 43.49 -1.04
C SER A 125 27.97 44.52 -1.16
N SER A 126 27.96 45.45 -0.20
CA SER A 126 27.56 46.84 -0.42
C SER A 126 28.79 47.73 -0.23
N PRO A 127 29.22 48.54 -1.20
CA PRO A 127 30.16 49.64 -0.96
C PRO A 127 29.43 50.87 -0.39
N PRO A 128 30.12 51.75 0.37
CA PRO A 128 29.50 52.91 1.00
C PRO A 128 29.21 54.03 -0.02
N ALA A 129 28.02 54.60 0.06
CA ALA A 129 27.59 55.73 -0.76
C ALA A 129 28.19 57.04 -0.25
N THR A 130 29.07 57.65 -1.04
CA THR A 130 29.49 59.05 -0.86
C THR A 130 28.61 59.94 -1.73
N ALA A 131 27.84 60.83 -1.12
CA ALA A 131 27.30 62.00 -1.79
C ALA A 131 27.34 63.22 -0.84
N THR A 132 28.17 64.18 -1.23
CA THR A 132 28.46 65.47 -0.61
C THR A 132 27.26 66.44 -0.73
N PRO A 133 26.95 67.30 0.25
CA PRO A 133 25.89 68.30 0.13
C PRO A 133 26.40 69.55 -0.61
N ARG A 134 25.51 70.22 -1.36
CA ARG A 134 25.78 71.51 -2.00
C ARG A 134 24.78 72.56 -1.52
N SER A 135 25.37 73.57 -0.87
CA SER A 135 24.93 74.96 -0.59
C SER A 135 23.64 75.20 0.19
#